data_AF-A0A5K0YX08-F1
#
_entry.id   AF-A0A5K0YX08-F1
#
_cell.length_a   1.000
_cell.length_b   1.000
_cell.length_c   1.000
_cell.angle_alpha   90.00
_cell.angle_beta   90.00
_cell.angle_gamma   90.00
#
_symmetry.space_group_name_H-M   'P 1'
#
loop_
_entity.id
_entity.type
_entity.pdbx_description
1 polymer ?
#
loop_
_entity_poly.entity_id
_entity_poly.type
_entity_poly.pdbx_seq_one_letter_code
_entity_poly.pdbx_strand_id
1 'polypeptide(L)'
;GTEDDVVNWLHGKGLWELAREPYEPLWIKGGGHCNLELYPDYIRHLRKFVVEMENTTTKMRLAQIRRCYLKPQNSRCCKFRLYCCRIRRRQLKFRLWRPRFRCPKWPDCCRLGC
;
A
#
# COMPACT_ATOMS: atom_id res chain seq x y z
N GLY A 1 29.11 -3.07 5.43
CA GLY A 1 29.16 -4.41 4.77
C GLY A 1 29.85 -5.38 5.71
N THR A 2 30.50 -6.44 5.23
CA THR A 2 31.13 -7.43 6.13
C THR A 2 32.41 -6.95 6.82
N GLU A 3 33.02 -5.88 6.31
CA GLU A 3 34.27 -5.29 6.81
C GLU A 3 34.02 -3.87 7.37
N ASP A 4 32.80 -3.59 7.82
CA ASP A 4 32.46 -2.34 8.49
C ASP A 4 33.08 -2.32 9.90
N ASP A 5 33.91 -1.31 10.15
CA ASP A 5 34.68 -1.09 11.38
C ASP A 5 33.90 -0.28 12.43
N VAL A 6 32.82 0.39 12.03
CA VAL A 6 31.97 1.18 12.92
C VAL A 6 30.83 0.32 13.47
N VAL A 7 30.18 -0.47 12.61
CA VAL A 7 29.05 -1.35 12.97
C VAL A 7 29.25 -2.73 12.40
N ASN A 8 29.54 -3.71 13.26
CA ASN A 8 29.74 -5.10 12.85
C ASN A 8 28.50 -5.68 12.15
N TRP A 9 28.69 -6.33 11.00
CA TRP A 9 27.62 -6.93 10.20
C TRP A 9 26.77 -7.98 10.93
N LEU A 10 27.33 -8.66 11.95
CA LEU A 10 26.57 -9.56 12.82
C LEU A 10 25.41 -8.86 13.53
N HIS A 11 25.53 -7.55 13.80
CA HIS A 11 24.44 -6.75 14.33
C HIS A 11 23.24 -6.73 13.37
N GLY A 12 23.51 -6.48 12.08
CA GLY A 12 22.49 -6.53 11.04
C GLY A 12 21.88 -7.93 10.90
N LYS A 13 22.68 -8.99 11.01
CA LYS A 13 22.19 -10.38 10.98
C LYS A 13 21.20 -10.66 12.12
N GLY A 14 21.51 -10.21 13.34
CA GLY A 14 20.61 -10.37 14.48
C GLY A 14 19.27 -9.66 14.29
N LEU A 15 19.29 -8.42 13.77
CA LEU A 15 18.04 -7.69 13.45
C LEU A 15 17.21 -8.42 12.40
N TRP A 16 17.87 -9.01 11.40
CA TRP A 16 17.21 -9.79 10.36
C TRP A 16 16.53 -11.05 10.92
N GLU A 17 17.21 -11.80 11.80
CA GLU A 17 16.65 -13.01 12.44
C GLU A 17 15.46 -12.69 13.38
N LEU A 18 15.47 -11.51 14.01
CA LEU A 18 14.40 -11.05 14.91
C LEU A 18 13.20 -10.44 14.18
N ALA A 19 13.31 -10.16 12.88
CA ALA A 19 12.24 -9.53 12.12
C ALA A 19 11.05 -10.47 11.92
N ARG A 20 9.82 -9.94 12.00
CA ARG A 20 8.58 -10.72 11.81
C ARG A 20 8.38 -11.15 10.36
N GLU A 21 8.76 -10.29 9.43
CA GLU A 21 8.67 -10.50 7.97
C GLU A 21 9.98 -10.01 7.35
N PRO A 22 11.09 -10.76 7.51
CA PRO A 22 12.39 -10.37 6.99
C PRO A 22 12.40 -10.43 5.46
N TYR A 23 12.98 -9.41 4.83
CA TYR A 23 13.36 -9.47 3.42
C TYR A 23 14.73 -10.14 3.26
N GLU A 24 15.03 -10.70 2.08
CA GLU A 24 16.32 -11.33 1.81
C GLU A 24 17.48 -10.35 2.09
N PRO A 25 18.47 -10.70 2.94
CA PRO A 25 19.53 -9.77 3.30
C PRO A 25 20.63 -9.73 2.23
N LEU A 26 21.34 -8.61 2.13
CA LEU A 26 22.53 -8.49 1.29
C LEU A 26 23.78 -8.21 2.14
N TRP A 27 24.70 -9.16 2.15
CA TRP A 27 26.00 -9.03 2.81
C TRP A 27 27.11 -8.92 1.75
N ILE A 28 27.78 -7.77 1.71
CA ILE A 28 28.82 -7.48 0.72
C ILE A 28 30.20 -7.71 1.34
N LYS A 29 30.94 -8.67 0.78
CA LYS A 29 32.34 -8.94 1.11
C LYS A 29 33.22 -7.75 0.74
N GLY A 30 34.14 -7.33 1.61
CA GLY A 30 34.94 -6.12 1.41
C GLY A 30 34.18 -4.79 1.65
N GLY A 31 32.86 -4.83 1.85
CA GLY A 31 32.07 -3.62 2.08
C GLY A 31 32.29 -3.08 3.48
N GLY A 32 32.80 -1.87 3.59
CA GLY A 32 33.01 -1.15 4.85
C GLY A 32 31.82 -0.27 5.22
N HIS A 33 32.11 0.84 5.91
CA HIS A 33 31.15 1.87 6.27
C HIS A 33 30.94 2.85 5.10
N CYS A 34 29.67 3.17 4.78
CA CYS A 34 29.31 4.17 3.77
C CYS A 34 30.00 4.00 2.39
N ASN A 35 30.17 2.76 1.92
CA ASN A 35 30.77 2.48 0.61
C ASN A 35 30.00 1.44 -0.23
N LEU A 36 28.83 1.02 0.22
CA LEU A 36 28.10 -0.10 -0.40
C LEU A 36 27.57 0.26 -1.78
N GLU A 37 27.35 1.56 -2.06
CA GLU A 37 26.94 2.08 -3.36
C GLU A 37 27.98 1.84 -4.48
N LEU A 38 29.24 1.61 -4.11
CA LEU A 38 30.30 1.26 -5.08
C LEU A 38 30.13 -0.16 -5.62
N TYR A 39 29.33 -1.00 -4.95
CA TYR A 39 29.11 -2.38 -5.34
C TYR A 39 27.83 -2.48 -6.19
N PRO A 40 27.92 -3.03 -7.41
CA PRO A 40 26.77 -3.12 -8.31
C PRO A 40 25.63 -3.98 -7.72
N ASP A 41 25.98 -4.95 -6.87
CA ASP A 41 25.02 -5.80 -6.17
C ASP A 41 24.09 -5.02 -5.25
N TYR A 42 24.60 -3.96 -4.60
CA TYR A 42 23.82 -3.13 -3.69
C TYR A 42 22.66 -2.46 -4.42
N ILE A 43 22.95 -1.73 -5.51
CA ILE A 43 21.92 -1.02 -6.28
C ILE A 43 20.92 -2.00 -6.91
N ARG A 44 21.40 -3.15 -7.40
CA ARG A 44 20.52 -4.19 -7.96
C ARG A 44 19.56 -4.75 -6.91
N HIS A 45 20.06 -5.03 -5.71
CA HIS A 45 19.25 -5.55 -4.61
C HIS A 45 18.27 -4.51 -4.08
N LEU A 46 18.69 -3.26 -3.91
CA LEU A 46 17.84 -2.15 -3.49
C LEU A 46 16.66 -1.94 -4.43
N ARG A 47 16.90 -1.99 -5.76
CA ARG A 47 15.81 -1.88 -6.76
C ARG A 47 14.80 -3.01 -6.62
N LYS A 48 15.25 -4.25 -6.44
CA LYS A 48 14.36 -5.41 -6.23
C LYS A 48 13.53 -5.23 -4.96
N PHE A 49 14.16 -4.82 -3.87
CA PHE A 49 13.48 -4.56 -2.60
C PHE A 49 12.35 -3.55 -2.75
N VAL A 50 12.61 -2.38 -3.36
CA VAL A 50 11.59 -1.34 -3.55
C VAL A 50 10.39 -1.88 -4.35
N VAL A 51 10.66 -2.53 -5.48
CA VAL A 51 9.59 -3.10 -6.34
C VAL A 51 8.77 -4.16 -5.58
N GLU A 52 9.41 -5.02 -4.79
CA GLU A 52 8.70 -6.03 -4.01
C GLU A 52 7.82 -5.42 -2.93
N MET A 53 8.32 -4.42 -2.19
CA MET A 53 7.57 -3.73 -1.15
C MET A 53 6.34 -2.99 -1.70
N GLU A 54 6.48 -2.34 -2.86
CA GLU A 54 5.37 -1.70 -3.57
C GLU A 54 4.30 -2.73 -3.99
N ASN A 55 4.74 -3.86 -4.54
CA ASN A 55 3.84 -4.94 -4.94
C ASN A 55 3.11 -5.57 -3.76
N THR A 56 3.80 -5.81 -2.64
CA THR A 56 3.20 -6.34 -1.41
C THR A 56 2.15 -5.38 -0.86
N THR A 57 2.47 -4.08 -0.78
CA THR A 57 1.51 -3.03 -0.37
C THR A 57 0.28 -3.01 -1.28
N THR A 58 0.50 -3.12 -2.59
CA THR A 58 -0.59 -3.13 -3.58
C THR A 58 -1.46 -4.37 -3.44
N LYS A 59 -0.87 -5.56 -3.27
CA LYS A 59 -1.58 -6.81 -3.00
C LYS A 59 -2.43 -6.71 -1.74
N MET A 60 -1.90 -6.15 -0.65
CA MET A 60 -2.64 -5.94 0.60
C MET A 60 -3.84 -5.02 0.38
N ARG A 61 -3.66 -3.89 -0.31
CA ARG A 61 -4.74 -2.95 -0.65
C ARG A 61 -5.81 -3.62 -1.52
N LEU A 62 -5.41 -4.35 -2.55
CA LEU A 62 -6.34 -5.08 -3.42
C LEU A 62 -7.09 -6.18 -2.67
N ALA A 63 -6.43 -6.90 -1.77
CA ALA A 63 -7.07 -7.91 -0.91
C ALA A 63 -8.11 -7.28 0.02
N GLN A 64 -7.81 -6.11 0.61
CA GLN A 64 -8.76 -5.35 1.41
C GLN A 64 -9.98 -4.92 0.59
N ILE A 65 -9.74 -4.41 -0.63
CA ILE A 65 -10.80 -4.03 -1.56
C ILE A 65 -11.68 -5.24 -1.94
N ARG A 66 -11.07 -6.37 -2.32
CA ARG A 66 -11.79 -7.62 -2.66
C ARG A 66 -12.64 -8.13 -1.49
N ARG A 67 -12.12 -8.06 -0.26
CA ARG A 67 -12.88 -8.41 0.96
C ARG A 67 -14.12 -7.55 1.15
N CYS A 68 -14.10 -6.28 0.74
CA CYS A 68 -15.28 -5.42 0.77
C CYS A 68 -16.31 -5.80 -0.30
N TYR A 69 -15.87 -6.24 -1.48
CA TYR A 69 -16.77 -6.67 -2.57
C TYR A 69 -17.39 -8.06 -2.37
N LEU A 70 -16.66 -9.00 -1.75
CA LEU A 70 -17.09 -10.39 -1.57
C LEU A 70 -17.94 -10.63 -0.31
N LYS A 71 -18.15 -9.62 0.54
CA LYS A 71 -19.05 -9.77 1.70
C LYS A 71 -20.50 -9.83 1.22
N PRO A 72 -21.27 -10.89 1.55
CA PRO A 72 -22.70 -10.91 1.27
C PRO A 72 -23.39 -9.79 2.04
N GLN A 73 -24.34 -9.11 1.38
CA GLN A 73 -25.16 -8.05 1.95
C GLN A 73 -26.14 -8.62 3.00
N ASN A 74 -25.64 -8.99 4.19
CA ASN A 74 -26.53 -9.17 5.33
C ASN A 74 -26.87 -7.79 5.92
N SER A 75 -27.98 -7.24 5.42
CA SER A 75 -29.00 -6.50 6.16
C SER A 75 -28.52 -5.65 7.36
N ARG A 76 -27.72 -4.62 7.06
CA ARG A 76 -27.84 -3.26 7.65
C ARG A 76 -26.84 -2.31 7.00
N CYS A 77 -27.34 -1.63 5.98
CA CYS A 77 -26.87 -0.37 5.39
C CYS A 77 -25.63 0.29 6.05
N CYS A 78 -24.51 0.28 5.32
CA CYS A 78 -23.49 1.34 5.24
C CYS A 78 -22.93 1.94 6.55
N LYS A 79 -21.91 1.30 7.16
CA LYS A 79 -21.06 1.89 8.22
C LYS A 79 -19.69 2.42 7.74
N PHE A 80 -19.53 2.77 6.46
CA PHE A 80 -18.38 3.55 5.98
C PHE A 80 -18.87 4.84 5.30
N ARG A 81 -19.29 5.77 6.15
CA ARG A 81 -20.04 6.98 5.79
C ARG A 81 -19.12 8.15 5.48
N LEU A 82 -18.13 8.00 4.59
CA LEU A 82 -17.24 9.14 4.27
C LEU A 82 -17.11 9.54 2.80
N TYR A 83 -17.51 8.72 1.82
CA TYR A 83 -17.35 9.14 0.41
C TYR A 83 -18.58 9.01 -0.50
N CYS A 84 -19.55 8.13 -0.24
CA CYS A 84 -20.71 8.00 -1.15
C CYS A 84 -21.86 9.01 -0.88
N CYS A 85 -22.03 9.50 0.35
CA CYS A 85 -23.17 10.38 0.71
C CYS A 85 -22.78 11.85 0.99
N ARG A 86 -21.51 12.25 0.77
CA ARG A 86 -21.01 13.59 1.14
C ARG A 86 -21.33 14.68 0.11
N ILE A 87 -21.75 14.32 -1.11
CA ILE A 87 -22.09 15.30 -2.16
C ILE A 87 -23.49 15.91 -1.99
N ARG A 88 -24.39 15.30 -1.20
CA ARG A 88 -25.80 15.78 -1.08
C ARG A 88 -26.08 16.82 0.01
N ARG A 89 -25.10 17.32 0.76
CA ARG A 89 -25.34 18.30 1.85
C ARG A 89 -24.66 19.66 1.67
N ARG A 90 -24.39 20.11 0.44
CA ARG A 90 -23.83 21.45 0.20
C ARG A 90 -24.42 22.23 -0.98
N GLN A 91 -25.66 21.94 -1.39
CA GLN A 91 -26.38 22.79 -2.37
C GLN A 91 -27.79 23.17 -1.92
N LEU A 92 -27.96 23.52 -0.64
CA LEU A 92 -28.99 24.50 -0.27
C LEU A 92 -28.30 25.85 -0.10
N LYS A 93 -27.98 26.47 -1.22
CA LYS A 93 -27.87 27.93 -1.46
C LYS A 93 -27.23 28.09 -2.85
N PHE A 94 -27.89 28.89 -3.68
CA PHE A 94 -27.62 29.16 -5.10
C PHE A 94 -28.15 28.13 -6.11
N ARG A 95 -29.35 28.47 -6.61
CA ARG A 95 -29.87 28.03 -7.91
C ARG A 95 -28.94 28.57 -9.02
N LEU A 96 -28.88 27.84 -10.13
CA LEU A 96 -28.20 28.14 -11.40
C LEU A 96 -26.71 27.77 -11.51
N TRP A 97 -26.41 26.46 -11.51
CA TRP A 97 -25.59 25.82 -12.56
C TRP A 97 -25.53 24.30 -12.30
N ARG A 98 -26.03 23.49 -13.24
CA ARG A 98 -25.88 22.02 -13.23
C ARG A 98 -24.87 21.61 -14.31
N PRO A 99 -23.56 21.46 -14.02
CA PRO A 99 -22.73 20.65 -14.90
C PRO A 99 -23.17 19.19 -14.71
N ARG A 100 -23.65 18.56 -15.80
CA ARG A 100 -23.95 17.12 -15.89
C ARG A 100 -22.65 16.31 -15.73
N PHE A 101 -22.15 16.16 -14.51
CA PHE A 101 -21.20 15.08 -14.22
C PHE A 101 -22.00 13.79 -14.03
N ARG A 102 -22.10 13.02 -15.12
CA ARG A 102 -22.51 11.61 -15.07
C ARG A 102 -21.50 10.88 -14.19
N CYS A 103 -21.97 10.34 -13.07
CA CYS A 103 -21.21 9.32 -12.37
C CYS A 103 -20.96 8.15 -13.34
N PRO A 104 -19.72 7.61 -13.42
CA PRO A 104 -19.47 6.37 -14.15
C PRO A 104 -20.44 5.31 -13.65
N LYS A 105 -21.16 4.70 -14.58
CA LYS A 105 -22.17 3.67 -14.31
C LYS A 105 -21.51 2.52 -13.56
N TRP A 106 -21.71 2.45 -12.25
CA TRP A 106 -21.65 1.20 -11.52
C TRP A 106 -22.94 0.45 -11.83
N PRO A 107 -22.90 -0.75 -12.44
CA PRO A 107 -24.10 -1.54 -12.62
C PRO A 107 -24.63 -1.93 -11.22
N ASP A 108 -25.90 -1.62 -10.98
CA ASP A 108 -26.77 -2.29 -10.00
C ASP A 108 -26.65 -1.96 -8.50
N CYS A 109 -26.43 -0.69 -8.12
CA CYS A 109 -26.57 -0.30 -6.70
C CYS A 109 -27.99 0.10 -6.24
N CYS A 110 -28.96 0.31 -7.14
CA CYS A 110 -30.32 0.70 -6.73
C CYS A 110 -31.37 0.11 -7.69
N ARG A 111 -31.63 -1.19 -7.59
CA ARG A 111 -32.84 -1.79 -8.19
C ARG A 111 -33.51 -2.78 -7.26
N LEU A 112 -33.69 -2.42 -6.00
CA LEU A 112 -34.69 -3.03 -5.13
C LEU A 112 -35.35 -1.88 -4.37
N GLY A 113 -36.63 -1.68 -4.66
CA GLY A 113 -37.48 -0.65 -4.07
C GLY A 113 -37.56 -0.80 -2.56
N CYS A 114 -37.63 0.35 -1.89
CA CYS A 114 -38.27 0.43 -0.58
C CYS A 114 -39.78 0.26 -0.75
#